data_AF-A0A0A5G8S1-F1
#
_entry.id   AF-A0A0A5G8S1-F1
#
_cell.length_a   1.000
_cell.length_b   1.000
_cell.length_c   1.000
_cell.angle_alpha   90.00
_cell.angle_beta   90.00
_cell.angle_gamma   90.00
#
_symmetry.space_group_name_H-M   'P 1'
#
loop_
_entity.id
_entity.type
_entity.pdbx_description
1 polymer ?
#
loop_
_entity_poly.entity_id
_entity_poly.type
_entity_poly.pdbx_seq_one_letter_code
_entity_poly.pdbx_strand_id
1 'polypeptide(L)'
;MKFAHELSNMYKRHFDEDQYVSLFVYSILEQMNREDLLDVMNQCSKEELEQLLGSLLLNKLNTNPSLAEPKGRMMTLEQIG
;
A
#
# COMPACT_ATOMS: atom_id res chain seq x y z
N MET A 1 -1.09 1.96 -14.83
CA MET A 1 -2.14 3.01 -14.69
C MET A 1 -1.78 4.33 -15.41
N LYS A 2 -2.76 5.09 -15.91
CA LYS A 2 -2.57 6.40 -16.59
C LYS A 2 -1.93 7.44 -15.68
N PHE A 3 -2.37 7.50 -14.42
CA PHE A 3 -1.82 8.38 -13.39
C PHE A 3 -0.29 8.20 -13.18
N ALA A 4 0.20 6.96 -13.11
CA ALA A 4 1.65 6.67 -12.97
C ALA A 4 2.47 7.23 -14.14
N HIS A 5 1.92 7.13 -15.36
CA HIS A 5 2.57 7.64 -16.55
C HIS A 5 2.65 9.18 -16.51
N GLU A 6 1.56 9.83 -16.10
CA GLU A 6 1.51 11.29 -15.94
C GLU A 6 2.48 11.78 -14.84
N LEU A 7 2.53 11.10 -13.70
CA LEU A 7 3.49 11.36 -12.63
C LEU A 7 4.94 11.22 -13.11
N SER A 8 5.26 10.17 -13.86
CA SER A 8 6.61 9.97 -14.41
C SER A 8 7.00 11.09 -15.36
N ASN A 9 6.07 11.54 -16.20
CA ASN A 9 6.30 12.65 -17.13
C ASN A 9 6.47 13.98 -16.41
N MET A 10 5.70 14.24 -15.34
CA MET A 10 5.90 15.43 -14.51
C MET A 10 7.26 15.39 -13.81
N TYR A 11 7.64 14.25 -13.24
CA TYR A 11 8.92 14.09 -12.57
C TYR A 11 10.10 14.42 -13.49
N LYS A 12 10.13 13.80 -14.67
CA LYS A 12 11.18 13.98 -15.68
C LYS A 12 11.27 15.40 -16.25
N ARG A 13 10.26 16.25 -16.05
CA ARG A 13 10.32 17.66 -16.44
C ARG A 13 11.02 18.52 -15.40
N HIS A 14 11.09 18.06 -14.15
CA HIS A 14 11.57 18.85 -13.02
C HIS A 14 12.86 18.29 -12.41
N PHE A 15 13.19 17.02 -12.64
CA PHE A 15 14.35 16.35 -12.05
C PHE A 15 15.09 15.51 -13.09
N ASP A 16 16.42 15.65 -13.11
CA ASP A 16 17.32 14.85 -13.96
C ASP A 16 17.87 13.60 -13.24
N GLU A 17 17.69 13.52 -11.92
CA GLU A 17 18.23 12.44 -11.07
C GLU A 17 17.10 11.66 -10.40
N ASP A 18 17.15 10.32 -10.38
CA ASP A 18 16.06 9.46 -9.86
C ASP A 18 15.92 9.44 -8.32
N GLN A 19 16.85 10.06 -7.59
CA GLN A 19 16.89 9.99 -6.13
C GLN A 19 15.70 10.64 -5.41
N TYR A 20 14.93 11.49 -6.10
CA TYR A 20 13.82 12.24 -5.51
C TYR A 20 12.43 11.73 -5.92
N VAL A 21 12.33 10.66 -6.71
CA VAL A 21 11.04 10.14 -7.23
C VAL A 21 10.06 9.88 -6.09
N SER A 22 10.50 9.18 -5.04
CA SER A 22 9.64 8.84 -3.92
C SER A 22 9.11 10.09 -3.22
N LEU A 23 9.98 11.07 -2.97
CA LEU A 23 9.60 12.32 -2.28
C LEU A 23 8.62 13.14 -3.12
N PHE A 24 8.83 13.18 -4.43
CA PHE A 24 7.93 13.82 -5.38
C PHE A 24 6.56 13.12 -5.44
N VAL A 25 6.52 11.79 -5.50
CA VAL A 25 5.25 11.05 -5.50
C VAL A 25 4.48 11.32 -4.20
N TYR A 26 5.13 11.28 -3.05
CA TYR A 26 4.48 11.56 -1.77
C TYR A 26 3.97 13.00 -1.66
N SER A 27 4.69 13.99 -2.17
CA SER A 27 4.24 15.38 -2.12
C SER A 27 3.00 15.64 -2.99
N ILE A 28 2.86 14.92 -4.10
CA ILE A 28 1.64 14.94 -4.92
C ILE A 28 0.49 14.25 -4.18
N LEU A 29 0.72 13.06 -3.64
CA LEU A 29 -0.32 12.30 -2.91
C LEU A 29 -0.81 13.05 -1.65
N GLU A 30 0.04 13.79 -0.96
CA GLU A 30 -0.32 14.60 0.21
C GLU A 30 -1.34 15.72 -0.12
N GLN A 31 -1.30 16.23 -1.35
CA GLN A 31 -2.22 17.28 -1.81
C GLN A 31 -3.57 16.71 -2.29
N MET A 32 -3.66 15.39 -2.49
CA MET A 32 -4.88 14.73 -2.97
C MET A 32 -5.86 14.53 -1.82
N ASN A 33 -7.13 14.79 -2.08
CA ASN A 33 -8.18 14.46 -1.13
C ASN A 33 -8.55 12.96 -1.22
N ARG A 34 -9.44 12.51 -0.34
CA ARG A 34 -9.85 11.10 -0.29
C ARG A 34 -10.49 10.62 -1.60
N GLU A 35 -11.28 11.46 -2.26
CA GLU A 35 -11.96 11.12 -3.52
C GLU A 35 -10.94 10.97 -4.64
N ASP A 36 -9.99 11.90 -4.75
CA ASP A 36 -8.91 11.85 -5.73
C ASP A 36 -8.08 10.55 -5.59
N LEU A 37 -7.77 10.16 -4.35
CA LEU A 37 -7.03 8.92 -4.08
C LEU A 37 -7.83 7.67 -4.48
N LEU A 38 -9.14 7.66 -4.26
CA LEU A 38 -10.01 6.56 -4.68
C LEU A 38 -10.10 6.48 -6.22
N ASP A 39 -10.11 7.62 -6.90
CA ASP A 39 -10.11 7.66 -8.37
C ASP A 39 -8.80 7.17 -8.98
N VAL A 40 -7.67 7.40 -8.30
CA VAL A 40 -6.39 6.77 -8.67
C VAL A 40 -6.47 5.26 -8.48
N MET A 41 -6.99 4.80 -7.33
CA MET A 41 -7.14 3.36 -7.06
C MET A 41 -8.08 2.67 -8.07
N ASN A 42 -9.13 3.34 -8.54
CA ASN A 42 -10.03 2.82 -9.56
C ASN A 42 -9.34 2.56 -10.92
N GLN A 43 -8.17 3.16 -11.17
CA GLN A 43 -7.38 2.94 -12.37
C GLN A 43 -6.36 1.80 -12.24
N CYS A 44 -6.23 1.21 -11.05
CA CYS A 44 -5.36 0.08 -10.82
C CYS A 44 -6.00 -1.22 -11.31
N SER A 45 -5.18 -2.15 -11.81
CA SER A 45 -5.62 -3.52 -12.05
C SER A 45 -5.89 -4.22 -10.72
N LYS A 46 -6.59 -5.36 -10.78
CA LYS A 46 -6.83 -6.20 -9.60
C LYS A 46 -5.50 -6.59 -8.93
N GLU A 47 -4.52 -7.00 -9.71
CA GLU A 47 -3.21 -7.43 -9.22
C GLU A 47 -2.45 -6.29 -8.54
N GLU A 48 -2.51 -5.07 -9.11
CA GLU A 48 -1.93 -3.86 -8.50
C GLU A 48 -2.60 -3.53 -7.16
N LEU A 49 -3.94 -3.66 -7.09
CA LEU A 49 -4.70 -3.47 -5.86
C LEU A 49 -4.39 -4.53 -4.79
N GLU A 50 -4.26 -5.79 -5.20
CA GLU A 50 -3.88 -6.90 -4.31
C GLU A 50 -2.50 -6.66 -3.68
N GLN A 51 -1.53 -6.18 -4.47
CA GLN A 51 -0.21 -5.82 -3.95
C GLN A 51 -0.28 -4.64 -2.96
N LEU A 52 -0.99 -3.57 -3.33
CA LEU A 52 -1.15 -2.39 -2.46
C LEU A 52 -1.80 -2.78 -1.12
N LEU A 53 -2.90 -3.52 -1.17
CA LEU A 53 -3.66 -3.93 0.01
C LEU A 53 -2.86 -4.93 0.86
N GLY A 54 -2.17 -5.87 0.21
CA GLY A 54 -1.28 -6.82 0.88
C GLY A 54 -0.17 -6.12 1.65
N SER A 55 0.54 -5.18 1.02
CA SER A 55 1.58 -4.38 1.68
C SER A 55 1.04 -3.57 2.85
N LEU A 56 -0.14 -2.95 2.70
CA LEU A 56 -0.78 -2.19 3.78
C LEU A 56 -1.12 -3.09 4.98
N LEU A 57 -1.75 -4.24 4.72
CA LEU A 57 -2.15 -5.19 5.77
C LEU A 57 -0.92 -5.77 6.49
N LEU A 58 0.12 -6.16 5.75
CA LEU A 58 1.38 -6.63 6.33
C LEU A 58 2.04 -5.56 7.21
N ASN A 59 2.10 -4.31 6.74
CA ASN A 59 2.63 -3.22 7.54
C ASN A 59 1.80 -3.01 8.82
N LYS A 60 0.47 -3.08 8.75
CA LYS A 60 -0.40 -2.96 9.93
C LYS A 60 -0.19 -4.10 10.92
N LEU A 61 -0.04 -5.34 10.44
CA LEU A 61 0.24 -6.51 11.29
C LEU A 61 1.61 -6.41 11.97
N ASN A 62 2.64 -6.00 11.22
CA ASN A 62 4.00 -5.85 11.76
C ASN A 62 4.12 -4.68 12.75
N THR A 63 3.31 -3.64 12.59
CA THR A 63 3.30 -2.48 13.49
C THR A 63 2.41 -2.70 14.72
N ASN A 64 1.52 -3.70 14.69
CA ASN A 64 0.53 -3.94 15.75
C ASN A 64 0.44 -5.43 16.10
N PRO A 65 1.36 -5.96 16.93
CA PRO A 65 1.40 -7.39 17.27
C PRO A 65 0.13 -7.89 17.99
N SER A 66 -0.73 -7.00 18.50
CA SER A 66 -2.00 -7.38 19.12
C SER A 66 -3.08 -7.89 18.15
N LEU A 67 -2.94 -7.63 16.84
CA LEU A 67 -3.82 -8.18 15.80
C LEU A 67 -3.34 -9.54 15.26
N ALA A 68 -2.12 -9.94 15.62
CA ALA A 68 -1.51 -11.20 15.19
C ALA A 68 -1.82 -12.38 16.13
N GLU A 69 -2.49 -12.15 17.26
CA GLU A 69 -2.90 -13.23 18.16
C GLU A 69 -4.25 -13.82 17.74
N PRO A 70 -4.32 -15.08 17.30
CA PRO A 70 -5.58 -15.80 17.26
C PRO A 70 -6.06 -16.01 18.70
N LYS A 71 -7.00 -15.18 19.16
CA LYS A 71 -7.80 -15.47 20.35
C LYS A 71 -8.68 -16.70 20.08
N GLY A 72 -8.17 -17.89 20.36
CA GLY A 72 -8.96 -19.12 20.31
C GLY A 72 -8.12 -20.40 20.35
N ARG A 73 -7.83 -20.87 21.56
CA ARG A 73 -7.44 -22.24 21.95
C ARG A 73 -6.98 -23.18 20.81
N MET A 74 -5.66 -23.36 20.71
CA MET A 74 -5.13 -24.67 20.32
C MET A 74 -5.35 -25.62 21.52
N MET A 75 -6.38 -26.46 21.47
CA MET A 75 -6.31 -27.74 22.19
C MET A 75 -5.37 -28.63 21.38
N THR A 76 -4.22 -28.97 21.95
CA THR A 76 -3.39 -30.03 21.40
C THR A 76 -4.16 -31.35 21.48
N LEU A 77 -4.06 -32.17 20.43
CA LEU A 77 -4.63 -33.52 20.34
C LEU A 77 -3.91 -34.52 21.29
N GLU A 78 -3.58 -34.10 22.51
CA GLU A 78 -2.94 -34.91 23.56
C GLU A 78 -3.76 -34.98 24.85
N GLN A 79 -5.04 -34.64 24.82
CA GLN A 79 -5.95 -34.77 25.97
C GLN A 79 -7.19 -35.62 25.68
N ILE A 80 -7.19 -36.40 24.60
CA ILE A 80 -8.17 -37.48 24.39
C ILE A 80 -7.41 -38.81 24.47
N GLY A 81 -7.05 -39.16 25.70
CA GLY A 81 -6.60 -40.47 26.14
C GLY A 81 -7.29 -40.77 27.46
#